data_AF-A0A7Y7DWE3-F1
#
_entry.id   AF-A0A7Y7DWE3-F1
#
_cell.length_a   1.000
_cell.length_b   1.000
_cell.length_c   1.000
_cell.angle_alpha   90.00
_cell.angle_beta   90.00
_cell.angle_gamma   90.00
#
_symmetry.space_group_name_H-M   'P 1'
#
loop_
_entity.id
_entity.type
_entity.pdbx_description
1 polymer ?
#
loop_
_entity_poly.entity_id
_entity_poly.type
_entity_poly.pdbx_seq_one_letter_code
_entity_poly.pdbx_strand_id
1 'polypeptide(L)'
;MWMIIFGCLVCLSAGLAILFRQKNNAWAYAIFKPLTTILIIFQAIILASDNHSPFSNAIIVGLVFSLVGDVFLLKDKLFTYGLFAFLVAHILFTYAFSSLYGFEMNFFLLAVLLMIGFTYFRFLQPHLKSFTIPVLVYFAAIIVMDW
;
A
#
# COMPACT_ATOMS: atom_id res chain seq x y z
N MET A 1 -1.62 -25.23 5.83
CA MET A 1 -0.14 -25.36 5.85
C MET A 1 0.54 -24.40 4.86
N TRP A 2 0.25 -24.50 3.56
CA TRP A 2 0.86 -23.66 2.51
C TRP A 2 0.73 -22.14 2.72
N MET A 3 -0.44 -21.66 3.15
CA MET A 3 -0.67 -20.22 3.38
C MET A 3 0.20 -19.64 4.49
N ILE A 4 0.48 -20.43 5.54
CA ILE A 4 1.35 -20.02 6.64
C ILE A 4 2.79 -19.91 6.15
N ILE A 5 3.23 -20.86 5.32
CA ILE A 5 4.57 -20.83 4.71
C ILE A 5 4.74 -19.58 3.84
N PHE A 6 3.76 -19.27 2.98
CA PHE A 6 3.77 -18.05 2.17
C PHE A 6 3.78 -16.78 3.04
N GLY A 7 2.96 -16.73 4.09
CA GLY A 7 2.97 -15.61 5.04
C GLY A 7 4.35 -15.42 5.70
N CYS A 8 4.99 -16.50 6.14
CA CYS A 8 6.35 -16.44 6.68
C CYS A 8 7.38 -15.95 5.64
N LEU A 9 7.25 -16.37 4.38
CA LEU A 9 8.13 -15.90 3.29
C LEU A 9 7.95 -14.41 3.01
N VAL A 10 6.71 -13.91 3.01
CA VAL A 10 6.41 -12.47 2.89
C VAL A 10 7.06 -11.70 4.02
N CYS A 11 6.86 -12.13 5.28
CA CYS A 11 7.46 -11.50 6.45
C CYS A 11 8.99 -11.51 6.40
N LEU A 12 9.60 -12.62 5.98
CA LEU A 12 11.04 -12.73 5.82
C LEU A 12 11.57 -11.76 4.76
N SER A 13 10.94 -11.71 3.58
CA SER A 13 11.29 -10.80 2.50
C SER A 13 11.17 -9.33 2.93
N ALA A 14 10.08 -8.98 3.62
CA ALA A 14 9.86 -7.63 4.16
C ALA A 14 10.93 -7.25 5.19
N GLY A 15 11.25 -8.17 6.11
CA GLY A 15 12.32 -7.98 7.10
C GLY A 15 13.68 -7.75 6.44
N LEU A 16 14.02 -8.55 5.42
CA LEU A 16 15.26 -8.37 4.65
C LEU A 16 15.28 -7.03 3.92
N ALA A 17 14.17 -6.61 3.30
CA ALA A 17 14.08 -5.30 2.64
C ALA A 17 14.39 -4.16 3.63
N ILE A 18 13.81 -4.19 4.83
CA ILE A 18 14.03 -3.19 5.89
C ILE A 18 15.50 -3.20 6.34
N LEU A 19 16.07 -4.38 6.59
CA LEU A 19 17.47 -4.52 7.00
C LEU A 19 18.43 -3.98 5.94
N PHE A 20 18.20 -4.28 4.67
CA PHE A 20 19.05 -3.77 3.59
C PHE A 20 18.91 -2.26 3.38
N ARG A 21 17.72 -1.71 3.60
CA ARG A 21 17.52 -0.26 3.62
C ARG A 21 18.30 0.41 4.74
N GLN A 22 18.28 -0.15 5.95
CA GLN A 22 19.05 0.37 7.09
C GLN A 22 20.56 0.27 6.86
N LYS A 23 21.03 -0.79 6.19
CA LYS A 23 22.44 -0.95 5.81
C LYS A 23 22.86 -0.13 4.58
N ASN A 24 22.00 0.75 4.07
CA ASN A 24 22.22 1.53 2.84
C ASN A 24 22.58 0.68 1.60
N ASN A 25 22.21 -0.61 1.57
CA ASN A 25 22.42 -1.46 0.40
C ASN A 25 21.25 -1.29 -0.57
N ALA A 26 21.36 -0.27 -1.42
CA ALA A 26 20.31 0.12 -2.36
C ALA A 26 19.95 -1.00 -3.36
N TRP A 27 20.91 -1.82 -3.78
CA TRP A 27 20.67 -2.90 -4.75
C TRP A 27 19.82 -4.02 -4.15
N ALA A 28 20.17 -4.51 -2.95
CA ALA A 28 19.38 -5.54 -2.28
C ALA A 28 17.98 -5.02 -1.91
N TYR A 29 17.89 -3.78 -1.41
CA TYR A 29 16.59 -3.15 -1.12
C TYR A 29 15.71 -3.06 -2.38
N ALA A 30 16.28 -2.69 -3.53
CA ALA A 30 15.56 -2.59 -4.80
C ALA A 30 15.00 -3.94 -5.30
N ILE A 31 15.56 -5.07 -4.86
CA ILE A 31 15.07 -6.41 -5.19
C ILE A 31 14.01 -6.85 -4.18
N PHE A 32 14.33 -6.80 -2.88
CA PHE A 32 13.45 -7.34 -1.83
C PHE A 32 12.16 -6.54 -1.67
N LYS A 33 12.17 -5.23 -1.96
CA LYS A 33 10.98 -4.40 -1.86
C LYS A 33 9.89 -4.84 -2.87
N PRO A 34 10.13 -4.84 -4.20
CA PRO A 34 9.17 -5.40 -5.17
C PRO A 34 8.87 -6.88 -4.94
N LEU A 35 9.87 -7.67 -4.53
CA LEU A 35 9.68 -9.10 -4.28
C LEU A 35 8.61 -9.35 -3.20
N THR A 36 8.60 -8.53 -2.14
CA THR A 36 7.59 -8.63 -1.08
C THR A 36 6.18 -8.43 -1.64
N THR A 37 5.99 -7.41 -2.48
CA THR A 37 4.69 -7.11 -3.09
C THR A 37 4.29 -8.18 -4.11
N ILE A 38 5.23 -8.76 -4.87
CA ILE A 38 4.99 -9.90 -5.76
C ILE A 38 4.51 -11.13 -4.98
N LEU A 39 5.12 -11.43 -3.83
CA LEU A 39 4.68 -12.55 -2.98
C LEU A 39 3.26 -12.34 -2.46
N ILE A 40 2.90 -11.10 -2.08
CA ILE A 40 1.54 -10.75 -1.66
C ILE A 40 0.54 -10.91 -2.82
N ILE A 41 0.89 -10.45 -4.03
CA ILE A 41 0.06 -10.64 -5.23
C ILE A 41 -0.17 -12.13 -5.50
N PHE A 42 0.90 -12.94 -5.44
CA PHE A 42 0.80 -14.37 -5.70
C PHE A 42 -0.10 -15.06 -4.67
N GLN A 43 0.01 -14.68 -3.39
CA GLN A 43 -0.86 -15.17 -2.34
C GLN A 43 -2.33 -14.79 -2.59
N ALA A 44 -2.59 -13.54 -3.02
CA ALA A 44 -3.92 -13.07 -3.37
C ALA A 44 -4.51 -13.85 -4.55
N ILE A 45 -3.72 -14.16 -5.58
CA ILE A 45 -4.16 -14.96 -6.74
C ILE A 45 -4.53 -16.39 -6.32
N ILE A 46 -3.73 -17.04 -5.48
CA ILE A 46 -4.04 -18.39 -4.98
C ILE A 46 -5.36 -18.38 -4.21
N LEU A 47 -5.56 -17.38 -3.36
CA LEU A 47 -6.80 -17.19 -2.59
C LEU A 47 -8.02 -16.94 -3.48
N ALA A 48 -7.83 -16.21 -4.58
CA ALA A 48 -8.87 -15.88 -5.55
C ALA A 48 -9.29 -17.06 -6.43
N SER A 49 -8.43 -18.08 -6.55
CA SER A 49 -8.56 -19.14 -7.55
C SER A 49 -9.85 -19.95 -7.42
N ASP A 50 -10.43 -20.02 -6.21
CA ASP A 50 -11.67 -20.76 -5.97
C ASP A 50 -12.92 -19.89 -6.19
N ASN A 51 -12.80 -18.56 -6.21
CA ASN A 51 -13.93 -17.65 -6.36
C ASN A 51 -13.54 -16.27 -6.92
N HIS A 52 -13.59 -16.14 -8.26
CA HIS A 52 -13.30 -14.90 -8.98
C HIS A 52 -14.41 -13.86 -8.80
N SER A 53 -14.41 -13.18 -7.66
CA SER A 53 -15.32 -12.08 -7.37
C SER A 53 -14.79 -10.74 -7.91
N PRO A 54 -15.67 -9.76 -8.21
CA PRO A 54 -15.25 -8.39 -8.54
C PRO A 54 -14.33 -7.77 -7.47
N PHE A 55 -14.57 -8.12 -6.20
CA PHE A 55 -13.71 -7.78 -5.07
C PHE A 55 -12.28 -8.28 -5.27
N SER A 56 -12.12 -9.59 -5.47
CA SER A 56 -10.79 -10.19 -5.57
C SER A 56 -10.01 -9.65 -6.75
N ASN A 57 -10.68 -9.39 -7.87
CA ASN A 57 -10.05 -8.78 -9.04
C ASN A 57 -9.60 -7.35 -8.75
N ALA A 58 -10.42 -6.53 -8.08
CA ALA A 58 -10.06 -5.17 -7.69
C ALA A 58 -8.85 -5.15 -6.71
N ILE A 59 -8.80 -6.07 -5.74
CA ILE A 59 -7.66 -6.24 -4.84
C ILE A 59 -6.38 -6.59 -5.63
N ILE A 60 -6.45 -7.57 -6.53
CA ILE A 60 -5.27 -7.99 -7.31
C ILE A 60 -4.77 -6.86 -8.20
N VAL A 61 -5.66 -6.17 -8.92
CA VAL A 61 -5.26 -5.02 -9.76
C VAL A 61 -4.69 -3.90 -8.90
N GLY A 62 -5.28 -3.61 -7.74
CA GLY A 62 -4.74 -2.63 -6.78
C GLY A 62 -3.33 -3.01 -6.31
N LEU A 63 -3.08 -4.28 -6.00
CA LEU A 63 -1.75 -4.77 -5.62
C LEU A 63 -0.73 -4.65 -6.77
N VAL A 64 -1.13 -4.86 -8.02
CA VAL A 64 -0.27 -4.62 -9.19
C VAL A 64 0.11 -3.14 -9.29
N PHE A 65 -0.83 -2.22 -9.07
CA PHE A 65 -0.52 -0.79 -8.99
C PHE A 65 0.41 -0.44 -7.82
N SER A 66 0.24 -1.09 -6.65
CA SER A 66 1.17 -0.96 -5.53
C SER A 66 2.58 -1.43 -5.88
N LEU A 67 2.72 -2.53 -6.64
CA LEU A 67 4.01 -3.02 -7.12
C LEU A 67 4.68 -2.00 -8.07
N VAL A 68 3.92 -1.43 -9.00
CA VAL A 68 4.40 -0.36 -9.89
C VAL A 68 4.85 0.85 -9.06
N GLY A 69 4.05 1.24 -8.07
CA GLY A 69 4.38 2.29 -7.11
C GLY A 69 5.69 2.02 -6.39
N ASP A 70 5.87 0.79 -5.89
CA ASP A 70 7.08 0.38 -5.18
C ASP A 70 8.35 0.51 -6.01
N VAL A 71 8.26 0.14 -7.29
CA VAL A 71 9.35 0.24 -8.27
C VAL A 71 9.66 1.70 -8.60
N PHE A 72 8.64 2.54 -8.80
CA PHE A 72 8.85 3.97 -9.05
C PHE A 72 9.46 4.70 -7.85
N LEU A 73 9.07 4.35 -6.63
CA LEU A 73 9.65 4.90 -5.41
C LEU A 73 11.13 4.53 -5.19
N LEU A 74 11.73 3.63 -5.99
CA LEU A 74 13.16 3.35 -5.92
C LEU A 74 14.02 4.48 -6.49
N LYS A 75 13.42 5.40 -7.25
CA LYS A 75 14.11 6.56 -7.83
C LYS A 75 13.40 7.83 -7.39
N ASP A 76 14.13 8.74 -6.74
CA ASP A 76 13.55 10.00 -6.23
C ASP A 76 12.87 10.83 -7.33
N LYS A 77 13.41 10.80 -8.55
CA LYS A 77 12.82 11.49 -9.73
C LYS A 77 11.43 10.97 -10.11
N LEU A 78 11.09 9.74 -9.73
CA LEU A 78 9.82 9.09 -10.04
C LEU A 78 8.87 9.07 -8.83
N PHE A 79 9.22 9.76 -7.74
CA PHE A 79 8.42 9.78 -6.51
C PHE A 79 6.94 10.11 -6.76
N THR A 80 6.66 11.16 -7.54
CA THR A 80 5.28 11.57 -7.87
C THR A 80 4.52 10.50 -8.64
N TYR A 81 5.17 9.82 -9.59
CA TYR A 81 4.55 8.74 -10.35
C TYR A 81 4.27 7.52 -9.46
N GLY A 82 5.18 7.21 -8.54
CA GLY A 82 4.97 6.18 -7.53
C GLY A 82 3.78 6.51 -6.64
N LEU A 83 3.70 7.75 -6.16
CA LEU A 83 2.58 8.23 -5.35
C LEU A 83 1.24 8.15 -6.10
N PHE A 84 1.23 8.51 -7.39
CA PHE A 84 0.03 8.38 -8.22
C PHE A 84 -0.38 6.91 -8.43
N ALA A 85 0.58 6.01 -8.66
CA ALA A 85 0.29 4.57 -8.76
C ALA A 85 -0.31 4.03 -7.46
N PHE A 86 0.23 4.41 -6.30
CA PHE A 86 -0.37 4.07 -5.00
C PHE A 86 -1.75 4.69 -4.82
N LEU A 87 -1.99 5.93 -5.28
CA LEU A 87 -3.31 6.55 -5.22
C LEU A 87 -4.35 5.71 -5.99
N VAL A 88 -4.02 5.26 -7.20
CA VAL A 88 -4.90 4.37 -7.99
C VAL A 88 -5.14 3.05 -7.25
N ALA A 89 -4.10 2.47 -6.62
CA ALA A 89 -4.26 1.27 -5.81
C ALA A 89 -5.27 1.46 -4.66
N HIS A 90 -5.18 2.57 -3.92
CA HIS A 90 -6.10 2.85 -2.81
C HIS A 90 -7.54 3.09 -3.27
N ILE A 91 -7.75 3.71 -4.45
CA ILE A 91 -9.08 3.84 -5.04
C ILE A 91 -9.67 2.46 -5.35
N LEU A 92 -8.87 1.55 -5.91
CA LEU A 92 -9.30 0.18 -6.18
C LEU A 92 -9.59 -0.61 -4.90
N PHE A 93 -8.77 -0.44 -3.86
CA PHE A 93 -9.01 -1.04 -2.55
C PHE A 93 -10.27 -0.50 -1.88
N THR A 94 -10.51 0.82 -1.96
CA THR A 94 -11.74 1.44 -1.46
C THR A 94 -12.96 0.85 -2.14
N TYR A 95 -12.93 0.74 -3.48
CA TYR A 95 -14.00 0.10 -4.24
C TYR A 95 -14.21 -1.37 -3.82
N ALA A 96 -13.13 -2.11 -3.63
CA ALA A 96 -13.17 -3.50 -3.21
C ALA A 96 -13.82 -3.65 -1.82
N PHE A 97 -13.33 -2.93 -0.81
CA PHE A 97 -13.83 -3.04 0.56
C PHE A 97 -15.27 -2.53 0.72
N SER A 98 -15.59 -1.38 0.10
CA SER A 98 -16.95 -0.84 0.12
C SER A 98 -17.97 -1.74 -0.58
N SER A 99 -17.55 -2.51 -1.59
CA SER A 99 -18.43 -3.50 -2.24
C SER A 99 -18.79 -4.68 -1.35
N LEU A 100 -18.01 -4.99 -0.31
CA LEU A 100 -18.25 -6.12 0.60
C LEU A 100 -18.95 -5.70 1.88
N TYR A 101 -18.47 -4.61 2.50
CA TYR A 101 -18.88 -4.20 3.83
C TYR A 101 -19.78 -2.95 3.82
N GLY A 102 -19.90 -2.27 2.67
CA GLY A 102 -20.53 -0.95 2.59
C GLY A 102 -19.67 0.12 3.28
N PHE A 103 -20.27 1.28 3.54
CA PHE A 103 -19.69 2.33 4.36
C PHE A 103 -20.47 2.44 5.66
N GLU A 104 -19.86 2.06 6.78
CA GLU A 104 -20.46 2.26 8.10
C GLU A 104 -19.97 3.56 8.71
N MET A 105 -20.92 4.43 9.11
CA MET A 105 -20.57 5.74 9.65
C MET A 105 -20.32 5.72 11.17
N ASN A 106 -19.18 5.15 11.58
CA ASN A 106 -18.74 5.20 12.97
C ASN A 106 -17.88 6.45 13.26
N PHE A 107 -18.52 7.57 13.61
CA PHE A 107 -17.84 8.86 13.84
C PHE A 107 -16.66 8.80 14.82
N PHE A 108 -16.66 7.86 15.78
CA PHE A 108 -15.54 7.67 16.69
C PHE A 108 -14.31 7.15 15.96
N LEU A 109 -14.45 6.11 15.12
CA LEU A 109 -13.34 5.61 14.31
C LEU A 109 -12.84 6.67 13.32
N LEU A 110 -13.75 7.44 12.71
CA LEU A 110 -13.37 8.52 11.79
C LEU A 110 -12.52 9.57 12.51
N ALA A 111 -12.93 9.98 13.71
CA ALA A 111 -12.21 10.96 14.50
C ALA A 111 -10.80 10.46 14.88
N VAL A 112 -10.66 9.19 15.25
CA VAL A 112 -9.37 8.56 15.55
C VAL A 112 -8.48 8.52 14.30
N LEU A 113 -9.03 8.11 13.16
CA LEU A 113 -8.30 8.02 11.89
C LEU A 113 -7.82 9.40 11.41
N LEU A 114 -8.71 10.41 11.46
CA LEU A 114 -8.36 11.80 11.15
C LEU A 114 -7.30 12.35 12.11
N MET A 115 -7.39 12.04 13.41
CA MET A 115 -6.39 12.48 14.39
C MET A 115 -5.01 11.91 14.08
N ILE A 116 -4.92 10.61 13.78
CA ILE A 116 -3.67 9.94 13.40
C ILE A 116 -3.13 10.55 12.09
N GLY A 117 -3.96 10.60 11.04
CA GLY A 117 -3.58 11.13 9.74
C GLY A 117 -3.10 12.58 9.81
N PHE A 118 -3.82 13.43 10.54
CA PHE A 118 -3.45 14.83 10.73
C PHE A 118 -2.14 14.98 11.51
N THR A 119 -1.92 14.17 12.54
CA THR A 119 -0.68 14.19 13.33
C THR A 119 0.52 13.82 12.46
N TYR A 120 0.42 12.75 11.66
CA TYR A 120 1.46 12.35 10.71
C TYR A 120 1.69 13.41 9.63
N PHE A 121 0.63 13.98 9.06
CA PHE A 121 0.75 15.02 8.05
C PHE A 121 1.46 16.26 8.59
N ARG A 122 1.10 16.73 9.79
CA ARG A 122 1.78 17.84 10.49
C ARG A 122 3.27 17.58 10.72
N PHE A 123 3.64 16.34 11.04
CA PHE A 123 5.03 15.94 11.22
C PHE A 123 5.82 15.93 9.90
N LEU A 124 5.18 15.52 8.80
CA LEU A 124 5.80 15.47 7.46
C LEU A 124 5.86 16.83 6.77
N GLN A 125 4.86 17.69 6.99
CA GLN A 125 4.68 18.99 6.32
C GLN A 125 5.96 19.84 6.19
N PRO A 126 6.81 20.00 7.23
CA PRO A 126 8.02 20.81 7.14
C PRO A 126 9.03 20.31 6.09
N HIS A 127 8.99 19.02 5.76
CA HIS A 127 9.94 18.35 4.88
C HIS A 127 9.42 18.17 3.45
N LEU A 128 8.11 18.34 3.21
CA LEU A 128 7.47 18.03 1.92
C LEU A 128 7.66 19.10 0.84
N LYS A 129 7.83 20.38 1.22
CA LYS A 129 7.95 21.52 0.27
C LYS A 129 6.87 21.45 -0.83
N SER A 130 7.26 21.25 -2.09
CA SER A 130 6.37 21.17 -3.26
C SER A 130 5.48 19.92 -3.29
N PHE A 131 5.79 18.88 -2.52
CA PHE A 131 5.01 17.64 -2.46
C PHE A 131 3.85 17.68 -1.46
N THR A 132 3.62 18.81 -0.80
CA THR A 132 2.57 18.95 0.23
C THR A 132 1.18 18.60 -0.31
N ILE A 133 0.82 19.11 -1.49
CA ILE A 133 -0.50 18.86 -2.10
C ILE A 133 -0.64 17.38 -2.53
N PRO A 134 0.30 16.79 -3.32
CA PRO A 134 0.24 15.36 -3.66
C PRO A 134 0.10 14.45 -2.44
N VAL A 135 0.88 14.72 -1.38
CA VAL A 135 0.84 13.90 -0.17
C VAL A 135 -0.46 14.09 0.60
N LEU A 136 -1.01 15.30 0.68
CA LEU A 136 -2.31 15.54 1.31
C LEU A 136 -3.43 14.76 0.62
N VAL A 137 -3.47 14.79 -0.72
CA VAL A 137 -4.44 14.03 -1.53
C VAL A 137 -4.29 12.52 -1.27
N TYR A 138 -3.06 12.04 -1.20
CA TYR A 138 -2.77 10.64 -0.88
C TYR A 138 -3.22 10.25 0.53
N PHE A 139 -2.99 11.09 1.53
CA PHE A 139 -3.49 10.87 2.90
C PHE A 139 -5.02 10.79 2.93
N ALA A 140 -5.71 11.68 2.22
CA ALA A 140 -7.17 11.63 2.14
C ALA A 140 -7.66 10.30 1.54
N ALA A 141 -6.98 9.78 0.51
CA ALA A 141 -7.32 8.50 -0.08
C ALA A 141 -7.11 7.31 0.88
N ILE A 142 -6.05 7.31 1.68
CA ILE A 142 -5.84 6.30 2.73
C ILE A 142 -6.98 6.35 3.75
N ILE A 143 -7.32 7.55 4.23
CA ILE A 143 -8.38 7.72 5.24
C ILE A 143 -9.73 7.23 4.71
N VAL A 144 -10.03 7.49 3.43
CA VAL A 144 -11.25 7.01 2.79
C VAL A 144 -11.24 5.49 2.57
N MET A 145 -10.08 4.90 2.29
CA MET A 145 -9.97 3.45 2.12
C MET A 145 -10.10 2.68 3.44
N ASP A 146 -9.57 3.23 4.53
CA ASP A 146 -9.61 2.64 5.88
C ASP A 146 -10.97 2.82 6.59
N TRP A 147 -11.89 3.58 5.97
CA TRP A 147 -13.22 3.89 6.48
C TRP A 147 -14.30 2.96 5.92
#